data_AF-A0AAN8LWJ6-F1
#
_entry.id   AF-A0AAN8LWJ6-F1
#
_cell.length_a   1.000
_cell.length_b   1.000
_cell.length_c   1.000
_cell.angle_alpha   90.00
_cell.angle_beta   90.00
_cell.angle_gamma   90.00
#
_symmetry.space_group_name_H-M   'P 1'
#
loop_
_entity.id
_entity.type
_entity.pdbx_description
1 polymer ?
#
loop_
_entity_poly.entity_id
_entity_poly.type
_entity_poly.pdbx_seq_one_letter_code
_entity_poly.pdbx_strand_id
1 'polypeptide(L)'
;MVNVPKTRRTYCKKCKRRYDRKQSGYGGQTKPIFRKKAKTTKKIVLRLECVEPNCRQKRMVPIKRCKHFELGGDKKRKGQVIQF
;
A
#
# COMPACT_ATOMS: atom_id res chain seq x y z
N MET A 1 -5.05 -11.35 -10.22
CA MET A 1 -4.90 -9.93 -9.83
C MET A 1 -4.41 -9.84 -8.38
N VAL A 2 -3.18 -9.39 -8.15
CA VAL A 2 -2.55 -9.37 -6.81
C VAL A 2 -2.65 -7.99 -6.16
N ASN A 3 -3.10 -7.98 -4.90
CA ASN A 3 -3.45 -6.77 -4.15
C ASN A 3 -2.39 -6.47 -3.08
N VAL A 4 -1.66 -5.36 -3.22
CA VAL A 4 -0.69 -4.89 -2.22
C VAL A 4 -1.33 -3.80 -1.33
N PRO A 5 -1.40 -3.98 0.00
CA PRO A 5 -2.07 -3.04 0.89
C PRO A 5 -1.26 -1.75 1.08
N LYS A 6 -1.93 -0.60 0.97
CA LYS A 6 -1.31 0.75 1.01
C LYS A 6 -0.91 1.24 2.41
N THR A 7 -1.08 0.36 3.38
CA THR A 7 -0.61 0.46 4.77
C THR A 7 -0.34 -0.98 5.16
N ARG A 8 0.91 -1.41 5.12
CA ARG A 8 1.32 -2.65 5.77
C ARG A 8 1.64 -2.26 7.21
N ARG A 9 0.86 -2.74 8.19
CA ARG A 9 1.28 -2.64 9.60
C ARG A 9 2.56 -3.46 9.73
N THR A 10 3.69 -2.78 9.63
CA THR A 10 4.99 -3.35 9.95
C THR A 10 5.28 -3.05 11.40
N TYR A 11 5.95 -3.98 12.07
CA TYR A 11 6.24 -3.86 13.49
C TYR A 11 7.14 -2.64 13.75
N CYS A 12 6.57 -1.55 14.29
CA CYS A 12 7.34 -0.44 14.83
C CYS A 12 7.71 -0.76 16.29
N LYS A 13 8.96 -1.17 16.53
CA LYS A 13 9.48 -1.49 17.88
C LYS A 13 9.15 -0.41 18.91
N LYS A 14 9.33 0.88 18.56
CA LYS A 14 9.10 2.02 19.48
C LYS A 14 7.61 2.32 19.69
N CYS A 15 6.83 2.38 18.62
CA CYS A 15 5.43 2.81 18.64
C CYS A 15 4.53 1.77 19.32
N LYS A 16 4.79 0.48 19.06
CA LYS A 16 3.97 -0.62 19.56
C LYS A 16 4.12 -0.79 21.07
N ARG A 17 5.33 -0.64 21.62
CA ARG A 17 5.58 -0.69 23.07
C ARG A 17 4.66 0.23 23.89
N ARG A 18 4.47 1.48 23.44
CA ARG A 18 3.60 2.44 24.14
C ARG A 18 2.12 2.03 24.11
N TYR A 19 1.63 1.58 22.95
CA TYR A 19 0.24 1.18 22.81
C TYR A 19 -0.06 -0.12 23.56
N ASP A 20 0.84 -1.09 23.48
CA ASP A 20 0.71 -2.37 24.18
C ASP A 20 0.72 -2.17 25.71
N ARG A 21 1.62 -1.34 26.24
CA ARG A 21 1.63 -0.97 27.66
C ARG A 21 0.37 -0.21 28.09
N LYS A 22 -0.24 0.56 27.20
CA LYS A 22 -1.50 1.25 27.53
C LYS A 22 -2.68 0.28 27.54
N GLN A 23 -2.62 -0.77 26.72
CA GLN A 23 -3.67 -1.77 26.59
C GLN A 23 -3.60 -2.85 27.69
N SER A 24 -2.47 -3.02 28.35
CA SER A 24 -2.32 -4.02 29.42
C SER A 24 -3.20 -3.69 30.64
N GLY A 25 -3.75 -4.73 31.27
CA GLY A 25 -4.66 -4.61 32.41
C GLY A 25 -6.13 -4.61 32.00
N TYR A 26 -7.00 -4.22 32.91
CA TYR A 26 -8.44 -4.11 32.68
C TYR A 26 -8.81 -2.72 32.15
N GLY A 27 -9.97 -2.60 31.48
CA GLY A 27 -10.45 -1.31 30.93
C GLY A 27 -10.62 -1.27 29.41
N GLY A 28 -10.42 -2.39 28.72
CA GLY A 28 -10.79 -2.56 27.31
C GLY A 28 -9.96 -1.73 26.33
N GLN A 29 -10.59 -1.23 25.26
CA GLN A 29 -9.89 -0.59 24.16
C GLN A 29 -9.46 0.84 24.48
N THR A 30 -8.15 1.08 24.60
CA THR A 30 -7.61 2.38 25.07
C THR A 30 -7.31 3.42 23.97
N LYS A 31 -7.54 3.07 22.70
CA LYS A 31 -7.26 3.90 21.51
C LYS A 31 -8.41 3.87 20.52
N PRO A 32 -8.72 5.01 19.87
CA PRO A 32 -9.85 5.10 18.96
C PRO A 32 -9.67 4.19 17.74
N ILE A 33 -10.73 3.48 17.36
CA ILE A 33 -10.81 2.69 16.14
C ILE A 33 -11.64 3.49 15.13
N PHE A 34 -11.04 3.82 13.98
CA PHE A 34 -11.75 4.53 12.93
C PHE A 34 -12.75 3.59 12.22
N ARG A 35 -14.05 3.80 12.50
CA ARG A 35 -15.15 2.95 11.98
C ARG A 35 -15.70 3.43 10.63
N LYS A 36 -15.73 4.74 10.36
CA LYS A 36 -16.40 5.33 9.19
C LYS A 36 -15.47 5.49 7.98
N LYS A 37 -15.20 4.41 7.24
CA LYS A 37 -14.33 4.44 6.04
C LYS A 37 -15.10 4.85 4.78
N ALA A 38 -14.78 6.03 4.23
CA ALA A 38 -15.44 6.54 3.01
C ALA A 38 -14.70 6.22 1.70
N LYS A 39 -13.36 6.18 1.70
CA LYS A 39 -12.58 6.01 0.46
C LYS A 39 -12.44 4.53 0.11
N THR A 40 -12.91 4.15 -1.08
CA THR A 40 -12.85 2.78 -1.62
C THR A 40 -11.51 2.48 -2.29
N THR A 41 -10.90 3.48 -2.93
CA THR A 41 -9.56 3.39 -3.53
C THR A 41 -8.54 4.15 -2.69
N LYS A 42 -7.25 3.99 -2.99
CA LYS A 42 -6.17 4.75 -2.33
C LYS A 42 -5.00 4.98 -3.31
N LYS A 43 -4.08 5.90 -3.02
CA LYS A 43 -2.98 6.22 -3.95
C LYS A 43 -1.94 5.10 -3.95
N ILE A 44 -1.62 4.56 -5.11
CA ILE A 44 -0.57 3.55 -5.25
C ILE A 44 0.77 4.29 -5.29
N VAL A 45 1.77 3.78 -4.58
CA VAL A 45 3.12 4.33 -4.55
C VAL A 45 4.03 3.32 -5.23
N LEU A 46 4.71 3.75 -6.28
CA LEU A 46 5.73 2.95 -6.94
C LEU A 46 7.04 3.06 -6.18
N ARG A 47 7.72 1.93 -5.99
CA ARG A 47 9.08 1.89 -5.49
C ARG A 47 10.01 1.72 -6.68
N LEU A 48 10.71 2.79 -7.04
CA LEU A 48 11.71 2.80 -8.09
C LEU A 48 13.06 2.51 -7.44
N GLU A 49 13.76 1.50 -7.92
CA GLU A 49 15.09 1.10 -7.46
C GLU A 49 16.08 1.42 -8.58
N CYS A 50 17.22 2.01 -8.23
CA CYS A 50 18.30 2.25 -9.18
C CYS A 50 18.82 0.89 -9.67
N VAL A 51 19.06 0.78 -10.99
CA VAL A 51 19.48 -0.47 -11.63
C VAL A 51 20.99 -0.71 -11.52
N GLU A 52 21.74 0.33 -11.17
CA GLU A 52 23.19 0.26 -11.04
C GLU A 52 23.59 -0.74 -9.93
N PRO A 53 24.49 -1.70 -10.21
CA PRO A 53 24.81 -2.79 -9.28
C PRO A 53 25.36 -2.28 -7.94
N ASN A 54 26.04 -1.12 -7.97
CA ASN A 54 26.63 -0.48 -6.79
C ASN A 54 25.70 0.55 -6.12
N CYS A 55 24.56 0.88 -6.74
CA CYS A 55 23.61 1.86 -6.20
C CYS A 55 22.24 1.21 -5.93
N ARG A 56 21.90 1.04 -4.66
CA ARG A 56 20.59 0.48 -4.23
C ARG A 56 19.61 1.55 -3.78
N GLN A 57 19.74 2.77 -4.32
CA GLN A 57 18.89 3.89 -3.96
C GLN A 57 17.44 3.60 -4.37
N LYS A 58 16.51 3.92 -3.47
CA LYS A 58 15.08 3.69 -3.65
C LYS A 58 14.33 5.01 -3.59
N ARG A 59 13.46 5.26 -4.56
CA ARG A 59 12.56 6.41 -4.59
C ARG A 59 11.10 5.95 -4.55
N MET A 60 10.31 6.57 -3.69
CA MET A 60 8.88 6.34 -3.59
C MET A 60 8.11 7.40 -4.38
N VAL A 61 7.37 6.99 -5.41
CA VAL A 61 6.63 7.90 -6.30
C VAL A 61 5.12 7.61 -6.20
N PRO A 62 4.32 8.54 -5.65
CA PRO A 62 2.87 8.36 -5.57
C PRO A 62 2.17 8.66 -6.91
N ILE A 63 1.23 7.80 -7.31
CA ILE A 63 0.33 8.01 -8.45
C ILE A 63 -1.04 8.49 -7.95
N LYS A 64 -1.86 9.04 -8.86
CA LYS A 64 -3.30 9.27 -8.65
C LYS A 64 -4.03 7.97 -8.23
N ARG A 65 -5.25 8.10 -7.72
CA ARG A 65 -6.07 6.95 -7.33
C ARG A 65 -6.65 6.29 -8.59
N CYS A 66 -6.45 4.99 -8.71
CA CYS A 66 -7.10 4.15 -9.72
C CYS A 66 -7.89 3.02 -9.03
N LYS A 67 -8.91 2.51 -9.72
CA LYS A 67 -9.69 1.32 -9.29
C LYS A 67 -8.96 0.03 -9.65
N HIS A 68 -8.45 -0.03 -10.88
CA HIS A 68 -7.65 -1.12 -11.42
C HIS A 68 -6.21 -0.65 -11.65
N PHE A 69 -5.24 -1.47 -11.29
CA PHE A 69 -3.82 -1.19 -11.50
C PHE A 69 -3.09 -2.50 -11.81
N GLU A 70 -2.36 -2.51 -12.91
CA GLU A 70 -1.53 -3.62 -13.34
C GLU A 70 -0.12 -3.11 -13.60
N LEU A 71 0.87 -3.92 -13.23
CA LEU A 71 2.28 -3.63 -13.47
C LEU A 71 2.78 -4.64 -14.50
N GLY A 72 3.26 -4.15 -15.65
CA GLY A 72 3.75 -5.02 -16.73
C GLY A 72 2.66 -5.75 -17.51
N GLY A 73 1.44 -5.20 -17.58
CA GLY A 73 0.37 -5.77 -18.40
C GLY A 73 0.63 -5.69 -19.90
N ASP A 74 -0.14 -6.46 -20.68
CA ASP A 74 0.03 -6.54 -22.13
C ASP A 74 -0.23 -5.22 -22.82
N LYS A 75 0.65 -4.89 -23.77
CA LYS A 75 0.47 -3.73 -24.63
C LYS A 75 -0.67 -4.01 -25.60
N LYS A 76 -1.68 -3.15 -25.59
CA LYS A 76 -2.76 -3.19 -26.60
C LYS A 76 -2.16 -2.99 -27.99
N ARG A 77 -2.43 -3.92 -28.91
CA ARG A 77 -2.04 -3.81 -30.33
C ARG A 77 -3.05 -2.91 -31.06
N LYS A 78 -2.57 -2.02 -31.94
CA LYS A 78 -3.45 -1.21 -32.80
C LYS A 78 -4.09 -2.10 -33.87
N GLY A 79 -5.39 -1.95 -34.10
CA GLY A 79 -6.11 -2.61 -35.20
C GLY A 79 -6.60 -4.05 -34.96
N GLN A 80 -6.43 -4.61 -33.76
CA GLN A 80 -7.03 -5.91 -33.43
C GLN A 80 -8.53 -5.75 -33.15
N VAL A 81 -9.34 -6.52 -33.87
CA VAL A 81 -10.75 -6.75 -33.52
C VAL A 81 -10.83 -7.48 -32.19
N ILE A 82 -11.64 -6.95 -31.29
CA ILE A 82 -11.93 -7.57 -30.01
C ILE A 82 -12.90 -8.72 -30.32
N GLN A 83 -12.54 -9.96 -29.98
CA GLN A 83 -13.47 -11.09 -30.10
C GLN A 83 -14.61 -10.92 -29.08
N PHE A 84 -15.84 -11.12 -29.55
CA PHE A 84 -17.06 -11.12 -28.75
C PHE A 84 -17.29 -12.47 -28.09
#